data_AF-A0AAD5QDD6-F1
#
_entry.id   AF-A0AAD5QDD6-F1
#
_cell.length_a   1.000
_cell.length_b   1.000
_cell.length_c   1.000
_cell.angle_alpha   90.00
_cell.angle_beta   90.00
_cell.angle_gamma   90.00
#
_symmetry.space_group_name_H-M   'P 1'
#
loop_
_entity.id
_entity.type
_entity.pdbx_description
1 polymer ?
#
loop_
_entity_poly.entity_id
_entity_poly.type
_entity_poly.pdbx_seq_one_letter_code
_entity_poly.pdbx_strand_id
1 'polypeptide(L)'
;MELHEMLEHNVVMVKMSMTFTQVQLPSASFRNSLDHSKWGVSMDESMPFVCIGDVNRQISQFKRGGGAACIRNKIFGKHFTLR
;
A
#
# COMPACT_ATOMS: atom_id res chain seq x y z
N MET A 1 6.93 14.22 -2.11
CA MET A 1 6.23 14.86 -0.98
C MET A 1 6.25 13.85 0.14
N GLU A 2 7.16 14.00 1.11
CA GLU A 2 7.25 13.08 2.24
C GLU A 2 6.04 13.30 3.16
N LEU A 3 5.14 12.33 3.16
CA LEU A 3 4.04 12.24 4.13
C LEU A 3 4.61 11.68 5.43
N HIS A 4 5.26 12.56 6.20
CA HIS A 4 5.48 12.34 7.61
C HIS A 4 4.13 12.51 8.33
N GLU A 5 3.73 11.47 9.05
CA GLU A 5 2.73 11.50 10.14
C GLU A 5 1.27 11.81 9.77
N MET A 6 0.52 10.76 9.46
CA MET A 6 -0.87 10.64 9.93
C MET A 6 -0.90 9.75 11.19
N LEU A 7 -0.20 10.20 12.25
CA LEU A 7 -0.41 9.75 13.63
C LEU A 7 -1.85 10.17 14.02
N GLU A 8 -2.71 9.40 14.68
CA GLU A 8 -2.51 8.55 15.86
C GLU A 8 -3.57 7.41 15.87
N HIS A 9 -3.36 6.38 16.71
CA HIS A 9 -4.22 5.21 17.01
C HIS A 9 -3.98 3.94 16.17
N ASN A 10 -3.01 3.10 16.56
CA ASN A 10 -2.90 1.67 16.21
C ASN A 10 -2.99 1.27 14.71
N VAL A 11 -2.85 2.22 13.79
CA VAL A 11 -2.78 1.94 12.35
C VAL A 11 -1.33 1.60 12.02
N VAL A 12 -1.08 0.38 11.54
CA VAL A 12 0.20 0.02 10.95
C VAL A 12 0.40 0.91 9.72
N MET A 13 1.25 1.93 9.85
CA MET A 13 1.62 2.81 8.75
C MET A 13 2.44 2.01 7.75
N VAL A 14 1.75 1.43 6.78
CA VAL A 14 2.40 0.83 5.63
C VAL A 14 2.93 1.98 4.78
N LYS A 15 4.21 2.31 4.94
CA LYS A 15 4.89 3.36 4.16
C LYS A 15 4.96 2.91 2.70
N MET A 16 3.93 3.11 1.90
CA MET A 16 4.04 2.84 0.46
C MET A 16 4.83 3.92 -0.24
N SER A 17 5.84 3.52 -0.99
CA SER A 17 6.61 4.42 -1.85
C SER A 17 5.72 5.08 -2.91
N MET A 18 5.78 6.41 -3.00
CA MET A 18 5.05 7.22 -3.99
C MET A 18 5.63 7.14 -5.42
N THR A 19 6.67 6.34 -5.64
CA THR A 19 7.40 6.26 -6.93
C THR A 19 6.80 5.28 -7.93
N PHE A 20 5.70 4.58 -7.61
CA PHE A 20 5.16 3.53 -8.48
C PHE A 20 4.17 4.09 -9.50
N THR A 21 4.61 4.23 -10.75
CA THR A 21 3.81 4.74 -11.87
C THR A 21 3.02 3.66 -12.61
N GLN A 22 3.39 2.40 -12.45
CA GLN A 22 2.84 1.26 -13.19
C GLN A 22 2.84 0.00 -12.32
N VAL A 23 1.76 -0.77 -12.36
CA VAL A 23 1.62 -2.10 -11.75
C VAL A 23 2.05 -3.17 -12.76
N GLN A 24 2.93 -4.07 -12.32
CA GLN A 24 3.38 -5.23 -13.10
C GLN A 24 2.74 -6.52 -12.54
N LEU A 25 2.15 -7.29 -13.45
CA LEU A 25 1.66 -8.64 -13.24
C LEU A 25 2.41 -9.59 -14.19
N PRO A 26 2.43 -10.90 -13.94
CA PRO A 26 3.14 -11.85 -14.80
C PRO A 26 2.76 -11.80 -16.28
N SER A 27 1.52 -11.42 -16.60
CA SER A 27 0.99 -11.40 -17.97
C SER A 27 0.55 -10.01 -18.45
N ALA A 28 0.72 -8.96 -17.64
CA ALA A 28 0.22 -7.63 -17.97
C ALA A 28 0.94 -6.53 -17.19
N SER A 29 0.91 -5.31 -17.72
CA SER A 29 1.30 -4.13 -16.96
C SER A 29 0.38 -2.97 -17.29
N PHE A 30 0.07 -2.13 -16.30
CA PHE A 30 -0.84 -1.02 -16.47
C PHE A 30 -0.49 0.13 -15.53
N ARG A 31 -0.83 1.36 -15.94
CA ARG A 31 -0.55 2.55 -15.12
C ARG A 31 -1.25 2.42 -13.77
N ASN A 32 -0.58 2.84 -12.70
CA ASN A 32 -1.16 2.82 -11.36
C ASN A 32 -2.44 3.66 -11.25
N SER A 33 -2.63 4.67 -12.11
CA SER A 33 -3.88 5.43 -12.22
C SER A 33 -5.09 4.59 -12.67
N LEU A 34 -4.86 3.39 -13.20
CA LEU A 34 -5.89 2.41 -13.56
C LEU A 34 -6.08 1.34 -12.48
N ASP A 35 -5.25 1.34 -11.43
CA ASP A 35 -5.47 0.53 -10.23
C ASP A 35 -6.28 1.34 -9.22
N HIS A 36 -7.19 0.66 -8.52
CA HIS A 36 -7.93 1.30 -7.43
C HIS A 36 -7.03 1.59 -6.22
N SER A 37 -5.79 1.06 -6.16
CA SER A 37 -4.72 1.42 -5.23
C SER A 37 -5.08 1.22 -3.75
N LYS A 38 -5.91 0.22 -3.46
CA LYS A 38 -6.46 -0.09 -2.13
C LYS A 38 -5.67 -1.16 -1.37
N TRP A 39 -4.37 -1.23 -1.62
CA TRP A 39 -3.48 -2.22 -1.00
C TRP A 39 -2.13 -1.59 -0.69
N GLY A 40 -1.35 -2.25 0.16
CA GLY A 40 -0.10 -1.71 0.64
C GLY A 40 0.89 -2.75 1.14
N VAL A 41 2.18 -2.43 1.00
CA VAL A 41 3.28 -3.25 1.54
C VAL A 41 4.29 -2.45 2.33
N SER A 42 4.76 -3.03 3.43
CA SER A 42 5.78 -2.43 4.27
C SER A 42 7.10 -2.33 3.50
N MET A 43 7.79 -1.21 3.66
CA MET A 43 9.15 -1.03 3.14
C MET A 43 10.20 -1.54 4.13
N ASP A 44 9.80 -1.85 5.36
CA ASP A 44 10.65 -2.51 6.35
C ASP A 44 10.52 -4.03 6.22
N GLU A 45 11.58 -4.68 5.75
CA GLU A 45 11.62 -6.13 5.58
C GLU A 45 11.50 -6.91 6.90
N SER A 46 11.83 -6.28 8.04
CA SER A 46 11.65 -6.89 9.37
C SER A 46 10.17 -6.92 9.79
N MET A 47 9.34 -6.09 9.16
CA MET A 47 7.89 -6.02 9.37
C MET A 47 7.14 -6.21 8.04
N PRO A 48 7.12 -7.44 7.47
CA PRO A 48 6.59 -7.70 6.14
C PRO A 48 5.05 -7.73 6.12
N PHE A 49 4.44 -6.59 6.41
CA PHE A 49 3.00 -6.41 6.35
C PHE A 49 2.53 -6.17 4.93
N VAL A 50 1.46 -6.86 4.56
CA VAL A 50 0.63 -6.54 3.40
C VAL A 50 -0.75 -6.18 3.93
N CYS A 51 -1.31 -5.06 3.47
CA CYS A 51 -2.63 -4.61 3.88
C CYS A 51 -3.52 -4.37 2.67
N ILE A 52 -4.82 -4.63 2.82
CA ILE A 52 -5.86 -4.33 1.84
C ILE A 52 -6.95 -3.56 2.60
N GLY A 53 -7.44 -2.45 2.03
CA GLY A 53 -8.34 -1.56 2.77
C GLY A 53 -9.32 -0.78 1.90
N ASP A 54 -10.12 0.07 2.56
CA ASP A 54 -11.25 0.75 1.92
C ASP A 54 -10.85 2.04 1.20
N VAL A 55 -9.78 2.66 1.68
CA VAL A 55 -9.27 3.98 1.26
C VAL A 55 -8.09 3.79 0.33
N ASN A 56 -8.11 4.50 -0.81
CA ASN A 56 -6.99 4.52 -1.75
C ASN A 56 -6.10 5.77 -1.54
N ARG A 57 -5.11 5.94 -2.40
CA ARG A 57 -4.06 6.98 -2.27
C ARG A 57 -4.46 8.38 -2.74
N GLN A 58 -5.72 8.60 -3.12
CA GLN A 58 -6.14 9.91 -3.62
C GLN A 58 -6.33 10.90 -2.47
N ILE A 59 -5.86 12.14 -2.67
CA ILE A 59 -5.99 13.24 -1.68
C ILE A 59 -7.47 13.44 -1.28
N SER A 60 -8.40 13.28 -2.23
CA SER A 60 -9.84 13.38 -1.99
C SER A 60 -10.39 12.37 -0.99
N GLN A 61 -9.67 11.27 -0.72
CA GLN A 61 -10.09 10.19 0.16
C GLN A 61 -9.57 10.34 1.60
N PHE A 62 -8.66 11.28 1.87
CA PHE A 62 -7.99 11.39 3.19
C PHE A 62 -8.95 11.75 4.33
N LYS A 63 -10.11 12.33 4.01
CA LYS A 63 -11.17 12.65 4.97
C LYS A 63 -12.26 11.59 5.07
N ARG A 64 -12.12 10.45 4.38
CA ARG A 64 -13.09 9.35 4.44
C ARG A 64 -12.67 8.36 5.52
N GLY A 65 -13.63 7.95 6.34
CA GLY A 65 -13.45 6.79 7.21
C GLY A 65 -13.24 5.51 6.39
N GLY A 66 -12.58 4.53 7.00
CA GLY A 66 -12.34 3.22 6.40
C GLY A 66 -11.49 2.34 7.31
N GLY A 67 -11.36 1.07 6.93
CA GLY A 67 -10.50 0.09 7.60
C GLY A 67 -9.49 -0.55 6.64
N ALA A 68 -8.63 -1.37 7.23
CA ALA A 68 -7.72 -2.24 6.49
C ALA A 68 -7.54 -3.57 7.22
N ALA A 69 -7.47 -4.66 6.46
CA ALA A 69 -7.03 -5.95 6.94
C ALA A 69 -5.54 -6.13 6.58
N CYS A 70 -4.73 -6.54 7.55
CA CYS A 70 -3.29 -6.68 7.39
C CYS A 70 -2.84 -8.10 7.74
N ILE A 71 -1.89 -8.63 6.97
CA ILE A 71 -1.22 -9.90 7.23
C ILE A 71 0.29 -9.68 7.31
N ARG A 72 0.94 -10.28 8.31
CA ARG A 72 2.41 -10.32 8.42
C ARG A 72 2.91 -11.62 7.80
N ASN A 73 3.38 -11.56 6.55
CA ASN A 73 3.88 -12.74 5.86
C ASN A 73 4.94 -12.35 4.82
N LYS A 74 6.17 -12.81 5.03
CA LYS A 74 7.32 -12.50 4.17
C LYS A 74 7.17 -13.04 2.75
N ILE A 75 6.62 -14.24 2.58
CA ILE A 75 6.43 -14.85 1.25
C ILE A 75 5.36 -14.07 0.50
N PHE A 76 4.24 -13.78 1.16
CA PHE A 76 3.15 -13.02 0.56
C PHE A 76 3.59 -11.61 0.18
N GLY A 77 4.29 -10.90 1.08
CA GLY A 77 4.81 -9.55 0.81
C GLY A 77 5.74 -9.48 -0.41
N LYS A 78 6.57 -10.51 -0.64
CA LYS A 78 7.43 -10.56 -1.83
C LYS A 78 6.62 -10.47 -3.13
N HIS A 79 5.45 -11.09 -3.23
CA HIS A 79 4.63 -11.03 -4.45
C HIS A 79 4.13 -9.62 -4.80
N PHE A 80 4.12 -8.71 -3.84
CA PHE A 80 3.70 -7.32 -4.04
C PHE A 80 4.88 -6.36 -4.22
N THR A 81 6.11 -6.80 -3.97
CA THR A 81 7.33 -5.98 -4.10
C THR A 81 8.28 -6.48 -5.19
N LEU A 82 8.02 -7.65 -5.78
CA LEU A 82 8.82 -8.18 -6.89
C LEU A 82 8.77 -7.16 -8.05
N ARG A 83 9.95 -6.62 -8.36
CA ARG A 83 10.21 -5.72 -9.50
C ARG A 83 10.34 -6.51 -10.78
#